data_AF-A0A3D5EL55-F1
#
_entry.id   AF-A0A3D5EL55-F1
#
_cell.length_a   1.000
_cell.length_b   1.000
_cell.length_c   1.000
_cell.angle_alpha   90.00
_cell.angle_beta   90.00
_cell.angle_gamma   90.00
#
_symmetry.space_group_name_H-M   'P 1'
#
loop_
_entity.id
_entity.type
_entity.pdbx_description
1 polymer ?
#
loop_
_entity_poly.entity_id
_entity_poly.type
_entity_poly.pdbx_seq_one_letter_code
_entity_poly.pdbx_strand_id
1 'polypeptide(L)'
;MTIYENLRDAVIETINNSGEKKADIERKSGVSRSAYHRWEKSGTTPNALKATKVINALGYDVNYVENKVHLSAIGSVSAPEKKIIKLQNALIESHNEIISLIKEIESLKKINRRIQDEYSSVATFEIRSAFDEDFQRLDFEVSGNTLDLGYGHEELESLSVEQFLCLYHPDSRKEGVRLKNYIKKSKLDYNRNEAIRTMKSKTNKWISYEVVSHMRKTSTGYSLEQYYRRLQ
;
A
#
# COMPACT_ATOMS: atom_id res chain seq x y z
N MET A 1 -30.88 25.89 -26.00
CA MET A 1 -29.54 25.32 -26.22
C MET A 1 -29.43 24.99 -27.68
N THR A 2 -28.39 25.49 -28.36
CA THR A 2 -28.20 25.31 -29.81
C THR A 2 -26.88 24.61 -30.07
N ILE A 3 -26.85 23.67 -31.02
CA ILE A 3 -25.71 22.80 -31.29
C ILE A 3 -25.22 23.05 -32.72
N TYR A 4 -23.90 23.20 -32.88
CA TYR A 4 -23.24 23.43 -34.16
C TYR A 4 -22.12 22.41 -34.37
N GLU A 5 -21.91 22.02 -35.63
CA GLU A 5 -20.83 21.08 -36.02
C GLU A 5 -19.44 21.71 -35.89
N ASN A 6 -19.32 23.04 -35.99
CA ASN A 6 -18.06 23.72 -35.81
C ASN A 6 -18.22 25.15 -35.27
N LEU A 7 -17.12 25.70 -34.78
CA LEU A 7 -17.09 27.01 -34.13
C LEU A 7 -17.33 28.19 -35.09
N ARG A 8 -17.00 28.02 -36.37
CA ARG A 8 -17.21 29.06 -37.38
C ARG A 8 -18.71 29.27 -37.58
N ASP A 9 -19.45 28.19 -37.78
CA ASP A 9 -20.89 28.27 -37.98
C ASP A 9 -21.59 28.78 -36.72
N ALA A 10 -21.15 28.32 -35.54
CA ALA A 10 -21.64 28.83 -34.26
C ALA A 10 -21.48 30.35 -34.13
N VAL A 11 -20.31 30.91 -34.43
CA VAL A 11 -20.06 32.36 -34.30
C VAL A 11 -20.87 33.16 -35.32
N ILE A 12 -20.93 32.70 -36.58
CA ILE A 12 -21.59 33.42 -37.68
C ILE A 12 -23.11 33.45 -37.47
N GLU A 13 -23.70 32.29 -37.16
CA GLU A 13 -25.13 32.19 -36.88
C GLU A 13 -25.52 33.02 -35.65
N THR A 14 -24.69 33.03 -34.61
CA THR A 14 -24.97 33.86 -33.42
C THR A 14 -24.95 35.36 -33.74
N ILE A 15 -23.98 35.81 -34.56
CA ILE A 15 -23.93 37.21 -35.01
C ILE A 15 -25.17 37.56 -35.84
N ASN A 16 -25.52 36.74 -36.82
CA ASN A 16 -26.65 37.00 -37.73
C ASN A 16 -27.99 37.02 -36.99
N ASN A 17 -28.16 36.13 -36.01
CA ASN A 17 -29.40 36.00 -35.24
C ASN A 17 -29.50 37.00 -34.07
N SER A 18 -28.43 37.71 -33.72
CA SER A 18 -28.43 38.67 -32.60
C SER A 18 -29.27 39.93 -32.86
N GLY A 19 -29.48 40.31 -34.12
CA GLY A 19 -30.07 41.60 -34.50
C GLY A 19 -29.20 42.82 -34.15
N GLU A 20 -27.99 42.63 -33.59
CA GLU A 20 -27.08 43.70 -33.23
C GLU A 20 -26.24 44.18 -34.42
N LYS A 21 -25.92 45.48 -34.46
CA LYS A 21 -25.00 46.01 -35.46
C LYS A 21 -23.59 45.52 -35.16
N LYS A 22 -22.84 45.10 -36.20
CA LYS A 22 -21.45 44.61 -36.07
C LYS A 22 -20.51 45.57 -35.31
N ALA A 23 -20.77 46.88 -35.38
CA ALA A 23 -20.01 47.89 -34.62
C ALA A 23 -20.24 47.80 -33.11
N ASP A 24 -21.45 47.46 -32.66
CA ASP A 24 -21.77 47.30 -31.25
C ASP A 24 -21.21 45.99 -30.70
N ILE A 25 -21.23 44.92 -31.52
CA ILE A 25 -20.57 43.64 -31.20
C ILE A 25 -19.05 43.82 -31.06
N GLU A 26 -18.42 44.60 -31.95
CA GLU A 26 -17.00 44.97 -31.84
C GLU A 26 -16.71 45.72 -30.54
N ARG A 27 -17.55 46.69 -30.16
CA ARG A 27 -17.41 47.43 -28.90
C ARG A 27 -17.50 46.50 -27.67
N LYS A 28 -18.41 45.53 -27.68
CA LYS A 28 -18.63 44.59 -26.56
C LYS A 28 -17.57 43.50 -26.46
N SER A 29 -17.14 42.94 -27.59
CA SER A 29 -16.23 41.79 -27.64
C SER A 29 -14.75 42.17 -27.73
N GLY A 30 -14.44 43.40 -28.18
CA GLY A 30 -13.09 43.84 -28.50
C GLY A 30 -12.51 43.18 -29.76
N VAL A 31 -13.33 42.50 -30.57
CA VAL A 31 -12.91 41.88 -31.83
C VAL A 31 -13.31 42.76 -33.00
N SER A 32 -12.34 43.09 -33.86
CA SER A 32 -12.58 43.98 -35.00
C SER A 32 -13.58 43.41 -36.00
N ARG A 33 -14.50 44.26 -36.52
CA ARG A 33 -15.44 43.91 -37.59
C ARG A 33 -14.79 43.33 -38.85
N SER A 34 -13.53 43.66 -39.12
CA SER A 34 -12.76 43.09 -40.24
C SER A 34 -12.48 41.60 -40.04
N ALA A 35 -12.43 41.11 -38.79
CA ALA A 35 -12.34 39.69 -38.50
C ALA A 35 -13.65 38.97 -38.86
N TYR A 36 -14.81 39.56 -38.54
CA TYR A 36 -16.11 38.98 -38.86
C TYR A 36 -16.29 38.81 -40.36
N HIS A 37 -15.92 39.83 -41.14
CA HIS A 37 -16.00 39.79 -42.59
C HIS A 37 -15.14 38.67 -43.19
N ARG A 38 -13.93 38.43 -42.65
CA ARG A 38 -13.09 37.29 -43.07
C ARG A 38 -13.71 35.93 -42.74
N TRP A 39 -14.35 35.81 -41.59
CA TRP A 39 -15.03 34.56 -41.20
C TRP A 39 -16.24 34.27 -42.09
N GLU A 40 -17.03 35.30 -42.42
CA GLU A 40 -18.19 35.19 -43.30
C GLU A 40 -17.78 34.96 -44.76
N LYS A 41 -16.98 35.86 -45.36
CA LYS A 41 -16.71 35.89 -46.80
C LYS A 41 -15.52 35.04 -47.25
N SER A 42 -14.45 34.99 -46.46
CA SER A 42 -13.21 34.32 -46.84
C SER A 42 -13.11 32.90 -46.30
N GLY A 43 -14.11 32.43 -45.54
CA GLY A 43 -14.11 31.07 -44.99
C GLY A 43 -13.08 30.82 -43.88
N THR A 44 -12.41 31.88 -43.38
CA THR A 44 -11.33 31.71 -42.41
C THR A 44 -11.88 31.20 -41.08
N THR A 45 -11.31 30.12 -40.55
CA THR A 45 -11.71 29.58 -39.24
C THR A 45 -11.34 30.58 -38.13
N PRO A 46 -12.29 31.00 -37.30
CA PRO A 46 -11.99 31.88 -36.18
C PRO A 46 -11.11 31.18 -35.16
N ASN A 47 -10.13 31.91 -34.62
CA ASN A 47 -9.42 31.46 -33.43
C ASN A 47 -10.40 31.32 -32.27
N ALA A 48 -10.29 30.22 -31.51
CA ALA A 48 -11.23 29.87 -30.45
C ALA A 48 -11.46 31.01 -29.44
N LEU A 49 -10.39 31.66 -28.98
CA LEU A 49 -10.48 32.78 -28.04
C LEU A 49 -11.29 33.95 -28.61
N LYS A 50 -11.10 34.27 -29.90
CA LYS A 50 -11.82 35.37 -30.56
C LYS A 50 -13.29 35.02 -30.79
N ALA A 51 -13.59 33.79 -31.20
CA ALA A 51 -14.97 33.33 -31.35
C ALA A 51 -15.72 33.36 -30.01
N THR A 52 -15.13 32.82 -28.95
CA THR A 52 -15.72 32.83 -27.61
C THR A 52 -15.97 34.25 -27.10
N LYS A 53 -15.04 35.20 -27.31
CA LYS A 53 -15.27 36.61 -26.94
C LYS A 53 -16.51 37.21 -27.62
N VAL A 54 -16.73 36.88 -28.89
CA VAL A 54 -17.88 37.39 -29.65
C VAL A 54 -19.18 36.74 -29.18
N ILE A 55 -19.19 35.42 -29.02
CA ILE A 55 -20.38 34.66 -28.58
C ILE A 55 -20.78 35.08 -27.14
N ASN A 56 -19.81 35.26 -26.26
CA ASN A 56 -20.04 35.74 -24.89
C ASN A 56 -20.56 37.18 -24.86
N ALA A 57 -20.05 38.06 -25.73
CA ALA A 57 -20.54 39.43 -25.87
C ALA A 57 -22.01 39.51 -26.33
N LEU A 58 -22.48 38.47 -27.02
CA LEU A 58 -23.87 38.29 -27.45
C LEU A 58 -24.73 37.53 -26.43
N GLY A 59 -24.18 37.26 -25.24
CA GLY A 59 -24.93 36.64 -24.14
C GLY A 59 -25.06 35.13 -24.26
N TYR A 60 -24.08 34.43 -24.85
CA TYR A 60 -24.03 32.97 -24.88
C TYR A 60 -22.69 32.43 -24.40
N ASP A 61 -22.70 31.34 -23.64
CA ASP A 61 -21.51 30.56 -23.27
C ASP A 61 -21.25 29.47 -24.32
N VAL A 62 -19.97 29.18 -24.55
CA VAL A 62 -19.50 28.16 -25.49
C VAL A 62 -19.00 26.94 -24.73
N ASN A 63 -19.63 25.78 -24.95
CA ASN A 63 -19.19 24.50 -24.42
C ASN A 63 -18.87 23.52 -25.55
N TYR A 64 -17.89 22.65 -25.34
CA TYR A 64 -17.53 21.59 -26.29
C TYR A 64 -17.94 20.24 -25.71
N VAL A 65 -18.82 19.53 -26.42
CA VAL A 65 -19.29 18.18 -26.05
C VAL A 65 -19.21 17.32 -27.29
N GLU A 66 -18.51 16.18 -27.22
CA GLU A 66 -18.41 15.20 -28.31
C GLU A 66 -18.03 15.82 -29.68
N ASN A 67 -17.04 16.71 -29.69
CA ASN A 67 -16.57 17.46 -30.86
C ASN A 67 -17.57 18.45 -31.49
N LYS A 68 -18.71 18.70 -30.85
CA LYS A 68 -19.69 19.72 -31.25
C LYS A 68 -19.62 20.96 -30.36
N VAL A 69 -20.08 22.08 -30.90
CA VAL A 69 -20.14 23.37 -30.19
C VAL A 69 -21.55 23.60 -29.68
N HIS A 70 -21.70 23.69 -28.36
CA HIS A 70 -22.96 23.91 -27.66
C HIS A 70 -23.02 25.35 -27.16
N LEU A 71 -24.06 26.08 -27.56
CA LEU A 71 -24.35 27.43 -27.09
C LEU A 71 -25.50 27.44 -26.08
N SER A 72 -25.26 28.06 -24.93
CA SER A 72 -26.23 28.27 -23.85
C SER A 72 -26.29 29.75 -23.48
N ALA A 73 -27.47 30.33 -23.29
CA ALA A 73 -27.56 31.75 -22.96
C ALA A 73 -26.91 32.04 -21.59
N ILE A 74 -26.03 33.05 -21.53
CA ILE A 74 -25.41 33.56 -20.31
C ILE A 74 -26.52 34.13 -19.44
N GLY A 75 -26.81 33.43 -18.34
CA GLY A 75 -27.88 33.77 -17.41
C GLY A 75 -29.10 32.84 -17.44
N SER A 76 -29.19 31.88 -18.37
CA SER A 76 -30.30 30.91 -18.43
C SER A 76 -30.04 29.62 -17.65
N VAL A 77 -29.34 29.70 -16.52
CA VAL A 77 -29.34 28.61 -15.54
C VAL A 77 -30.19 29.12 -14.40
N SER A 78 -31.42 28.61 -14.31
CA SER A 78 -32.34 28.97 -13.26
C SER A 78 -31.67 28.73 -11.88
N ALA A 79 -32.04 29.51 -10.85
CA ALA A 79 -31.49 29.32 -9.50
C ALA A 79 -31.56 27.85 -9.00
N PRO A 80 -32.58 27.05 -9.35
CA PRO A 80 -32.61 25.61 -9.13
C PRO A 80 -31.50 24.84 -9.86
N GLU A 81 -31.25 25.09 -11.15
CA GLU A 81 -30.21 24.41 -11.93
C GLU A 81 -28.80 24.77 -11.47
N LYS A 82 -28.54 26.01 -11.03
CA LYS A 82 -27.25 26.37 -10.40
C LYS A 82 -27.02 25.59 -9.10
N LYS A 83 -28.09 25.33 -8.36
CA LYS A 83 -28.05 24.52 -7.14
C LYS A 83 -27.80 23.05 -7.47
N ILE A 84 -28.42 22.53 -8.53
CA ILE A 84 -28.19 21.17 -9.04
C ILE A 84 -26.75 20.99 -9.49
N ILE A 85 -26.20 21.91 -10.28
CA ILE A 85 -24.79 21.84 -10.74
C ILE A 85 -23.83 21.92 -9.56
N LYS A 86 -24.08 22.80 -8.57
CA LYS A 86 -23.28 22.84 -7.34
C LYS A 86 -23.34 21.53 -6.55
N LEU A 87 -24.51 20.91 -6.44
CA LEU A 87 -24.68 19.62 -5.77
C LEU A 87 -23.99 18.50 -6.55
N GLN A 88 -24.05 18.50 -7.87
CA GLN A 88 -23.34 17.55 -8.73
C GLN A 88 -21.83 17.69 -8.59
N ASN A 89 -21.30 18.92 -8.57
CA ASN A 89 -19.87 19.15 -8.37
C ASN A 89 -19.41 18.71 -6.97
N ALA A 90 -20.16 19.05 -5.92
CA ALA A 90 -19.88 18.58 -4.56
C ALA A 90 -19.93 17.04 -4.45
N LEU A 91 -20.86 16.41 -5.17
CA LEU A 91 -20.94 14.95 -5.24
C LEU A 91 -19.73 14.34 -5.95
N ILE A 92 -19.26 14.94 -7.04
CA ILE A 92 -18.05 14.51 -7.76
C ILE A 92 -16.81 14.66 -6.88
N GLU A 93 -16.67 15.80 -6.18
CA GLU A 93 -15.56 16.04 -5.23
C GLU A 93 -15.56 15.00 -4.11
N SER A 94 -16.72 14.74 -3.50
CA SER A 94 -16.88 13.72 -2.47
C SER A 94 -16.53 12.31 -2.99
N HIS A 95 -16.95 11.96 -4.21
CA HIS A 95 -16.57 10.66 -4.81
C HIS A 95 -15.06 10.56 -5.05
N ASN A 96 -14.41 11.64 -5.49
CA ASN A 96 -12.96 11.65 -5.69
C ASN A 96 -12.21 11.49 -4.35
N GLU A 97 -12.72 12.10 -3.29
CA GLU A 97 -12.16 11.94 -1.93
C GLU A 97 -12.32 10.51 -1.42
N ILE A 98 -13.49 9.89 -1.62
CA ILE A 98 -13.72 8.47 -1.30
C ILE A 98 -12.75 7.57 -2.08
N ILE A 99 -12.56 7.81 -3.38
CA ILE A 99 -11.61 7.05 -4.19
C ILE A 99 -10.18 7.21 -3.64
N SER A 100 -9.79 8.41 -3.21
CA SER A 100 -8.49 8.66 -2.59
C SER A 100 -8.34 7.86 -1.29
N LEU A 101 -9.34 7.89 -0.41
CA LEU A 101 -9.35 7.13 0.84
C LEU A 101 -9.28 5.62 0.59
N ILE A 102 -9.97 5.10 -0.43
CA ILE A 102 -9.87 3.67 -0.80
C ILE A 102 -8.44 3.31 -1.22
N LYS A 103 -7.79 4.14 -2.06
CA LYS A 103 -6.39 3.92 -2.46
C LYS A 103 -5.44 3.97 -1.28
N GLU A 104 -5.68 4.86 -0.32
CA GLU A 104 -4.89 4.95 0.91
C GLU A 104 -5.09 3.71 1.79
N ILE A 105 -6.32 3.24 1.96
CA ILE A 105 -6.62 1.98 2.66
C ILE A 105 -5.93 0.78 1.99
N GLU A 106 -5.92 0.70 0.66
CA GLU A 106 -5.21 -0.37 -0.06
C GLU A 106 -3.69 -0.30 0.15
N SER A 107 -3.12 0.90 0.13
CA SER A 107 -1.71 1.13 0.45
C SER A 107 -1.38 0.69 1.89
N LEU A 108 -2.20 1.11 2.86
CA LEU A 108 -2.06 0.72 4.26
C LEU A 108 -2.21 -0.79 4.45
N LYS A 109 -3.14 -1.45 3.76
CA LYS A 109 -3.26 -2.92 3.76
C LYS A 109 -2.01 -3.59 3.22
N LYS A 110 -1.38 -3.03 2.18
CA LYS A 110 -0.13 -3.55 1.62
C LYS A 110 1.05 -3.37 2.58
N ILE A 111 1.13 -2.22 3.26
CA ILE A 111 2.12 -1.98 4.32
C ILE A 111 1.89 -2.94 5.48
N ASN A 112 0.64 -3.10 5.93
CA ASN A 112 0.30 -4.01 7.02
C ASN A 112 0.61 -5.47 6.65
N ARG A 113 0.38 -5.90 5.40
CA ARG A 113 0.84 -7.22 4.94
C ARG A 113 2.35 -7.36 4.99
N ARG A 114 3.11 -6.35 4.55
CA ARG A 114 4.58 -6.37 4.66
C ARG A 114 5.05 -6.45 6.10
N ILE A 115 4.44 -5.66 7.00
CA ILE A 115 4.72 -5.72 8.44
C ILE A 115 4.34 -7.10 8.98
N GLN A 116 3.20 -7.66 8.61
CA GLN A 116 2.83 -9.01 9.02
C GLN A 116 3.81 -10.05 8.47
N ASP A 117 4.28 -9.96 7.23
CA ASP A 117 5.28 -10.86 6.67
C ASP A 117 6.65 -10.70 7.38
N GLU A 118 7.00 -9.49 7.81
CA GLU A 118 8.26 -9.16 8.48
C GLU A 118 8.23 -9.53 9.98
N TYR A 119 7.10 -9.34 10.68
CA TYR A 119 6.91 -9.64 12.10
C TYR A 119 6.33 -11.03 12.38
N SER A 120 5.71 -11.71 11.41
CA SER A 120 5.41 -13.15 11.50
C SER A 120 6.67 -14.01 11.49
N SER A 121 7.83 -13.40 11.23
CA SER A 121 9.12 -14.09 11.22
C SER A 121 9.87 -14.08 12.56
N VAL A 122 9.29 -13.52 13.63
CA VAL A 122 9.92 -13.61 14.96
C VAL A 122 9.05 -14.41 15.91
N ALA A 123 8.87 -15.70 15.61
CA ALA A 123 8.45 -16.62 16.66
C ALA A 123 9.63 -16.75 17.65
N THR A 124 9.53 -16.07 18.78
CA THR A 124 10.48 -16.22 19.88
C THR A 124 10.08 -17.45 20.67
N PHE A 125 10.94 -18.46 20.70
CA PHE A 125 10.78 -19.59 21.59
C PHE A 125 12.12 -19.94 22.24
N GLU A 126 12.04 -20.41 23.48
CA GLU A 126 13.18 -20.74 24.32
C GLU A 126 13.32 -22.25 24.38
N ILE A 127 14.56 -22.72 24.27
CA ILE A 127 14.94 -24.11 24.41
C ILE A 127 15.86 -24.23 25.62
N ARG A 128 15.46 -25.05 26.58
CA ARG A 128 16.32 -25.42 27.71
C ARG A 128 16.71 -26.88 27.58
N SER A 129 18.01 -27.16 27.61
CA SER A 129 18.56 -28.51 27.50
C SER A 129 19.54 -28.79 28.63
N ALA A 130 19.42 -29.95 29.26
CA ALA A 130 20.45 -30.50 30.15
C ALA A 130 21.11 -31.72 29.50
N PHE A 131 22.42 -31.86 29.70
CA PHE A 131 23.20 -32.99 29.20
C PHE A 131 24.04 -33.60 30.31
N ASP A 132 24.29 -34.91 30.22
CA ASP A 132 25.26 -35.60 31.08
C ASP A 132 26.71 -35.40 30.60
N GLU A 133 27.66 -36.03 31.28
CA GLU A 133 29.08 -35.96 30.95
C GLU A 133 29.42 -36.58 29.58
N ASP A 134 28.60 -37.53 29.12
CA ASP A 134 28.68 -38.20 27.82
C ASP A 134 27.89 -37.46 26.71
N PHE A 135 27.33 -36.29 27.04
CA PHE A 135 26.47 -35.48 26.17
C PHE A 135 25.16 -36.16 25.74
N GLN A 136 24.66 -37.11 26.53
CA GLN A 136 23.28 -37.58 26.41
C GLN A 136 22.34 -36.53 26.98
N ARG A 137 21.22 -36.31 26.29
CA ARG A 137 20.23 -35.32 26.71
C ARG A 137 19.45 -35.87 27.91
N LEU A 138 19.55 -35.18 29.04
CA LEU A 138 18.86 -35.52 30.29
C LEU A 138 17.48 -34.89 30.36
N ASP A 139 17.35 -33.66 29.85
CA ASP A 139 16.13 -32.88 29.94
C ASP A 139 16.05 -31.88 28.78
N PHE A 140 14.84 -31.57 28.35
CA PHE A 140 14.56 -30.71 27.20
C PHE A 140 13.17 -30.08 27.31
N GLU A 141 13.13 -28.75 27.36
CA GLU A 141 11.91 -27.97 27.48
C GLU A 141 11.84 -26.94 26.36
N VAL A 142 10.67 -26.82 25.73
CA VAL A 142 10.36 -25.79 24.73
C VAL A 142 9.24 -24.89 25.25
N SER A 143 9.49 -23.59 25.32
CA SER A 143 8.48 -22.61 25.72
C SER A 143 8.40 -21.45 24.73
N GLY A 144 7.25 -20.76 24.68
CA GLY A 144 7.00 -19.66 23.72
C GLY A 144 6.18 -20.11 22.51
N ASN A 145 6.18 -19.32 21.43
CA ASN A 145 5.33 -19.58 20.27
C ASN A 145 6.06 -20.44 19.23
N THR A 146 5.55 -21.63 18.93
CA THR A 146 6.08 -22.53 17.89
C THR A 146 5.13 -22.71 16.70
N LEU A 147 4.03 -21.94 16.63
CA LEU A 147 2.98 -22.13 15.62
C LEU A 147 3.52 -22.06 14.19
N ASP A 148 4.44 -21.15 13.91
CA ASP A 148 4.99 -20.96 12.55
C ASP A 148 5.89 -22.12 12.11
N LEU A 149 6.49 -22.84 13.07
CA LEU A 149 7.23 -24.08 12.79
C LEU A 149 6.26 -25.22 12.40
N GLY A 150 5.01 -25.15 12.85
CA GLY A 150 4.01 -26.20 12.68
C GLY A 150 4.20 -27.40 13.61
N TYR A 151 5.10 -27.31 14.60
CA TYR A 151 5.32 -28.33 15.62
C TYR A 151 4.73 -27.88 16.96
N GLY A 152 4.13 -28.80 17.70
CA GLY A 152 3.76 -28.57 19.10
C GLY A 152 5.00 -28.61 20.02
N HIS A 153 4.88 -28.09 21.24
CA HIS A 153 5.96 -28.16 22.24
C HIS A 153 6.35 -29.61 22.54
N GLU A 154 5.39 -30.43 22.96
CA GLU A 154 5.59 -31.85 23.28
C GLU A 154 6.22 -32.63 22.12
N GLU A 155 5.85 -32.28 20.88
CA GLU A 155 6.41 -32.89 19.69
C GLU A 155 7.90 -32.58 19.56
N LEU A 156 8.29 -31.30 19.71
CA LEU A 156 9.69 -30.90 19.67
C LEU A 156 10.49 -31.52 20.83
N GLU A 157 9.89 -31.65 22.00
CA GLU A 157 10.53 -32.25 23.18
C GLU A 157 10.77 -33.75 23.03
N SER A 158 9.87 -34.45 22.35
CA SER A 158 9.98 -35.89 22.08
C SER A 158 11.07 -36.25 21.06
N LEU A 159 11.53 -35.31 20.23
CA LEU A 159 12.55 -35.58 19.20
C LEU A 159 13.90 -35.91 19.83
N SER A 160 14.60 -36.93 19.33
CA SER A 160 16.00 -37.18 19.72
C SER A 160 16.90 -35.98 19.40
N VAL A 161 18.08 -35.90 20.01
CA VAL A 161 19.06 -34.84 19.72
C VAL A 161 19.37 -34.78 18.22
N GLU A 162 19.57 -35.92 17.58
CA GLU A 162 19.86 -36.02 16.14
C GLU A 162 18.69 -35.53 15.29
N GLN A 163 17.47 -35.95 15.63
CA GLN A 163 16.25 -35.53 14.93
C GLN A 163 16.03 -34.02 15.07
N PHE A 164 16.23 -33.49 16.27
CA PHE A 164 16.09 -32.06 16.56
C PHE A 164 17.14 -31.24 15.82
N LEU A 165 18.40 -31.68 15.81
CA LEU A 165 19.46 -31.05 15.03
C LEU A 165 19.17 -31.08 13.52
N CYS A 166 18.43 -32.08 13.03
CA CYS A 166 18.00 -32.13 11.64
C CYS A 166 16.96 -31.06 11.26
N LEU A 167 16.32 -30.42 12.22
CA LEU A 167 15.43 -29.30 11.95
C LEU A 167 16.20 -28.02 11.65
N TYR A 168 17.41 -27.83 12.16
CA TYR A 168 18.19 -26.63 11.88
C TYR A 168 18.72 -26.60 10.44
N HIS A 169 18.80 -25.39 9.86
CA HIS A 169 19.51 -25.13 8.61
C HIS A 169 20.99 -25.53 8.76
N PRO A 170 21.65 -26.09 7.72
CA PRO A 170 23.06 -26.52 7.81
C PRO A 170 24.01 -25.47 8.37
N ASP A 171 23.77 -24.19 8.09
CA ASP A 171 24.60 -23.10 8.64
C ASP A 171 24.37 -22.86 10.13
N SER A 172 23.11 -22.93 10.61
CA SER A 172 22.81 -22.88 12.04
C SER A 172 23.32 -24.13 12.79
N ARG A 173 23.36 -25.31 12.14
CA ARG A 173 23.93 -26.53 12.74
C ARG A 173 25.42 -26.41 13.05
N LYS A 174 26.19 -25.74 12.18
CA LYS A 174 27.63 -25.51 12.41
C LYS A 174 27.87 -24.76 13.72
N GLU A 175 26.97 -23.84 14.08
CA GLU A 175 27.04 -23.12 15.35
C GLU A 175 26.65 -23.98 16.55
N GLY A 176 25.61 -24.82 16.42
CA GLY A 176 25.25 -25.79 17.45
C GLY A 176 26.38 -26.78 17.78
N VAL A 177 27.08 -27.27 16.75
CA VAL A 177 28.27 -28.14 16.92
C VAL A 177 29.43 -27.39 17.56
N ARG A 178 29.66 -26.13 17.19
CA ARG A 178 30.67 -25.26 17.83
C ARG A 178 30.35 -25.05 19.31
N LEU A 179 29.09 -24.81 19.67
CA LEU A 179 28.65 -24.63 21.05
C LEU A 179 28.84 -25.92 21.87
N LYS A 180 28.46 -27.09 21.32
CA LYS A 180 28.73 -28.41 21.94
C LYS A 180 30.22 -28.59 22.23
N ASN A 181 31.08 -28.29 21.27
CA ASN A 181 32.53 -28.41 21.42
C ASN A 181 33.11 -27.39 22.41
N TYR A 182 32.56 -26.17 22.46
CA TYR A 182 32.95 -25.15 23.42
C TYR A 182 32.64 -25.60 24.85
N ILE A 183 31.41 -26.09 25.10
CA ILE A 183 30.99 -26.57 26.42
C ILE A 183 31.84 -27.77 26.85
N LYS A 184 32.11 -28.72 25.95
CA LYS A 184 32.97 -29.88 26.24
C LYS A 184 34.37 -29.50 26.71
N LYS A 185 34.92 -28.42 26.15
CA LYS A 185 36.28 -27.93 26.47
C LYS A 185 36.30 -26.92 27.62
N SER A 186 35.17 -26.28 27.90
CA SER A 186 35.06 -25.29 28.97
C SER A 186 34.93 -25.97 30.34
N LYS A 187 35.41 -25.30 31.39
CA LYS A 187 35.08 -25.65 32.79
C LYS A 187 33.71 -25.09 33.22
N LEU A 188 32.94 -24.53 32.28
CA LEU A 188 31.64 -23.95 32.58
C LEU A 188 30.60 -25.05 32.61
N ASP A 189 29.93 -25.18 33.76
CA ASP A 189 28.83 -26.12 33.91
C ASP A 189 27.54 -25.63 33.25
N TYR A 190 27.49 -24.35 32.84
CA TYR A 190 26.32 -23.70 32.26
C TYR A 190 26.71 -22.72 31.13
N ASN A 191 25.92 -22.70 30.07
CA ASN A 191 26.03 -21.76 28.97
C ASN A 191 24.64 -21.32 28.49
N ARG A 192 24.43 -20.00 28.40
CA ARG A 192 23.26 -19.37 27.77
C ARG A 192 23.70 -18.78 26.44
N ASN A 193 23.03 -19.17 25.37
CA ASN A 193 23.29 -18.69 24.02
C ASN A 193 21.99 -18.14 23.43
N GLU A 194 21.99 -16.84 23.13
CA GLU A 194 20.90 -16.18 22.39
C GLU A 194 21.38 -16.02 20.95
N ALA A 195 20.65 -16.59 20.00
CA ALA A 195 21.01 -16.47 18.61
C ALA A 195 19.80 -16.59 17.69
N ILE A 196 19.88 -15.91 16.55
CA ILE A 196 18.96 -16.16 15.45
C ILE A 196 19.34 -17.51 14.81
N ARG A 197 18.36 -18.40 14.73
CA ARG A 197 18.49 -19.74 14.16
C ARG A 197 17.47 -19.91 13.07
N THR A 198 17.86 -20.59 12.00
CA THR A 198 16.92 -20.99 10.95
C THR A 198 16.57 -22.45 11.13
N MET A 199 15.28 -22.76 11.24
CA MET A 199 14.75 -24.12 11.38
C MET A 199 13.77 -24.45 10.26
N LYS A 200 13.63 -25.74 9.98
CA LYS A 200 12.74 -26.29 8.97
C LYS A 200 11.37 -26.50 9.58
N SER A 201 10.34 -25.88 9.01
CA SER A 201 8.96 -26.10 9.39
C SER A 201 8.44 -27.46 8.88
N LYS A 202 7.30 -27.91 9.41
CA LYS A 202 6.58 -29.08 8.87
C LYS A 202 6.17 -28.92 7.41
N THR A 203 5.98 -27.68 6.95
CA THR A 203 5.65 -27.37 5.55
C THR A 203 6.90 -27.29 4.65
N ASN A 204 8.06 -27.75 5.12
CA ASN A 204 9.36 -27.71 4.42
C ASN A 204 9.85 -26.30 4.08
N LYS A 205 9.41 -25.27 4.81
CA LYS A 205 9.93 -23.91 4.69
C LYS A 205 11.03 -23.67 5.71
N TRP A 206 12.01 -22.86 5.35
CA TRP A 206 13.01 -22.36 6.29
C TRP A 206 12.48 -21.11 6.95
N ILE A 207 12.48 -21.09 8.27
CA ILE A 207 11.99 -19.95 9.04
C ILE A 207 13.03 -19.63 10.10
N SER A 208 13.32 -18.34 10.23
CA SER A 208 14.29 -17.82 11.20
C SER A 208 13.59 -17.45 12.49
N TYR A 209 14.24 -17.69 13.61
CA TYR A 209 13.70 -17.45 14.95
C TYR A 209 14.80 -17.00 15.87
N GLU A 210 14.46 -16.18 16.84
CA GLU A 210 15.33 -15.97 17.98
C GLU A 210 15.18 -17.17 18.93
N VAL A 211 16.29 -17.87 19.14
CA VAL A 211 16.35 -19.04 20.01
C VAL A 211 17.28 -18.72 21.17
N VAL A 212 16.71 -18.80 22.37
CA VAL A 212 17.47 -18.78 23.61
C VAL A 212 17.74 -20.23 23.99
N SER A 213 19.00 -20.63 23.95
CA SER A 213 19.45 -21.98 24.31
C SER A 213 20.15 -21.96 25.65
N HIS A 214 19.65 -22.76 26.59
CA HIS A 214 20.34 -23.05 27.83
C HIS A 214 20.95 -24.45 27.76
N MET A 215 22.24 -24.57 28.02
CA MET A 215 22.95 -25.84 28.06
C MET A 215 23.69 -25.99 29.38
N ARG A 216 23.46 -27.12 30.05
CA ARG A 216 24.13 -27.47 31.31
C ARG A 216 24.82 -28.82 31.21
N LYS A 217 26.00 -28.95 31.83
CA LYS A 217 26.72 -30.21 32.04
C LYS A 217 26.38 -30.69 33.45
N THR A 218 25.57 -31.74 33.59
CA THR A 218 25.16 -32.27 34.90
C THR A 218 25.38 -33.76 35.01
N SER A 219 26.18 -34.16 36.00
CA SER A 219 26.22 -35.54 36.54
C SER A 219 25.46 -35.70 37.86
N THR A 220 24.97 -34.61 38.44
CA THR A 220 24.22 -34.64 39.70
C THR A 220 22.72 -34.74 39.42
N GLY A 221 22.05 -35.79 39.90
CA GLY A 221 20.64 -36.14 39.66
C GLY A 221 19.57 -35.18 40.20
N TYR A 222 19.74 -33.87 40.01
CA TYR A 222 18.75 -32.84 40.28
C TYR A 222 17.96 -32.51 39.01
N SER A 223 16.64 -32.32 39.13
CA SER A 223 15.80 -31.86 38.00
C SER A 223 16.10 -30.40 37.63
N LEU A 224 15.72 -29.99 36.41
CA LEU A 224 15.87 -28.60 35.94
C LEU A 224 15.29 -27.59 36.96
N GLU A 225 14.10 -27.90 37.47
CA GLU A 225 13.36 -27.07 38.41
C GLU A 225 14.13 -26.84 39.73
N GLN A 226 14.81 -27.86 40.25
CA GLN A 226 15.61 -27.78 41.47
C GLN A 226 16.85 -26.89 41.31
N TYR A 227 17.36 -26.76 40.09
CA TYR A 227 18.52 -25.91 39.80
C TYR A 227 18.13 -24.44 39.63
N TYR A 228 17.04 -24.15 38.91
CA TYR A 228 16.62 -22.75 38.68
C TYR A 228 16.19 -22.05 39.96
N ARG A 229 15.62 -22.78 40.94
CA ARG A 229 15.35 -22.23 42.28
C ARG A 229 16.61 -21.81 43.06
N ARG A 230 17.81 -22.25 42.65
CA ARG A 230 19.09 -21.84 43.28
C ARG A 230 19.76 -20.66 42.59
N LEU A 231 19.30 -20.26 41.39
CA LEU A 231 19.85 -19.12 40.63
C LEU A 231 19.07 -17.82 40.86
N GLN A 232 17.90 -17.89 41.51
CA GLN A 232 17.14 -16.75 42.03
C GLN A 232 17.58 -16.42 43.46
#